data_AF-A0A841JZD2-F1
#
_entry.id   AF-A0A841JZD2-F1
#
_cell.length_a   1.000
_cell.length_b   1.000
_cell.length_c   1.000
_cell.angle_alpha   90.00
_cell.angle_beta   90.00
_cell.angle_gamma   90.00
#
_symmetry.space_group_name_H-M   'P 1'
#
loop_
_entity.id
_entity.type
_entity.pdbx_description
1 polymer ?
#
loop_
_entity_poly.entity_id
_entity_poly.type
_entity_poly.pdbx_seq_one_letter_code
_entity_poly.pdbx_strand_id
1 'polypeptide(L)'
;MREISVALNASVEDTFDMFPPPFRILVEEVRRQKLAGERRLPSAVLIDRSSLLTSSVRGKLLDAVAALVDENCTGRGDMCLQFAALLNKAQVHLEFPSRAVLGTAIYYDTQGKEIFRWEHAWVRIGNEVIDGNVDSTSENPRVPSAVSVAPYWGPVTETPRDRQLKEHHGMQLAPDVDVEETWWPDLRGWIDREMLS
;
A
#
# COMPACT_ATOMS: atom_id res chain seq x y z
N MET A 1 0.58 14.25 -13.75
CA MET A 1 0.81 12.99 -13.02
C MET A 1 0.76 11.87 -14.04
N ARG A 2 1.67 10.90 -14.00
CA ARG A 2 1.57 9.68 -14.82
C ARG A 2 0.37 8.87 -14.31
N GLU A 3 -0.45 8.34 -15.20
CA GLU A 3 -1.56 7.46 -14.84
C GLU A 3 -1.40 6.12 -15.57
N ILE A 4 -1.51 5.02 -14.83
CA ILE A 4 -1.20 3.66 -15.30
C ILE A 4 -2.45 2.79 -15.22
N SER A 5 -2.67 1.99 -16.25
CA SER A 5 -3.78 1.03 -16.30
C SER A 5 -3.56 -0.12 -15.32
N VAL A 6 -4.62 -0.62 -14.65
CA VAL A 6 -4.56 -1.88 -13.89
C VAL A 6 -4.41 -3.11 -14.79
N ALA A 7 -4.73 -2.99 -16.07
CA ALA A 7 -4.77 -4.09 -17.02
C ALA A 7 -3.59 -4.02 -17.99
N LEU A 8 -2.85 -5.13 -18.07
CA LEU A 8 -1.76 -5.29 -19.01
C LEU A 8 -2.25 -5.09 -20.45
N ASN A 9 -1.53 -4.28 -21.22
CA ASN A 9 -1.81 -3.97 -22.63
C ASN A 9 -3.16 -3.26 -22.89
N ALA A 10 -3.77 -2.64 -21.88
CA ALA A 10 -4.95 -1.80 -22.05
C ALA A 10 -4.62 -0.35 -21.72
N SER A 11 -5.22 0.61 -22.43
CA SER A 11 -5.14 2.00 -22.00
C SER A 11 -5.95 2.21 -20.71
N VAL A 12 -5.69 3.33 -20.03
CA VAL A 12 -6.48 3.72 -18.86
C VAL A 12 -7.96 3.87 -19.22
N GLU A 13 -8.25 4.48 -20.37
CA GLU A 13 -9.63 4.72 -20.81
C GLU A 13 -10.34 3.40 -21.18
N ASP A 14 -9.67 2.49 -21.90
CA ASP A 14 -10.24 1.16 -22.19
C ASP A 14 -10.59 0.40 -20.90
N THR A 15 -9.72 0.52 -19.90
CA THR A 15 -9.88 -0.12 -18.59
C THR A 15 -11.03 0.50 -17.81
N PHE A 16 -11.12 1.83 -17.83
CA PHE A 16 -12.20 2.56 -17.20
C PHE A 16 -13.57 2.19 -17.78
N ASP A 17 -13.66 2.05 -19.10
CA ASP A 17 -14.88 1.65 -19.80
C ASP A 17 -15.31 0.19 -19.49
N MET A 18 -14.40 -0.66 -19.01
CA MET A 18 -14.77 -2.00 -18.56
C MET A 18 -15.34 -2.04 -17.13
N PHE A 19 -15.15 -0.98 -16.34
CA PHE A 19 -15.62 -0.98 -14.95
C PHE A 19 -17.14 -0.85 -14.85
N PRO A 20 -17.78 -1.53 -13.87
CA PRO A 20 -19.19 -1.32 -13.59
C PRO A 20 -19.45 0.11 -13.07
N PRO A 21 -20.65 0.69 -13.28
CA PRO A 21 -20.91 2.10 -12.96
C PRO A 21 -20.54 2.53 -11.53
N PRO A 22 -20.82 1.74 -10.46
CA PRO A 22 -20.42 2.12 -9.10
C PRO A 22 -18.91 2.23 -8.93
N PHE A 23 -18.12 1.43 -9.65
CA PHE A 23 -16.67 1.48 -9.56
C PHE A 23 -16.09 2.65 -10.34
N ARG A 24 -16.70 3.03 -11.48
CA ARG A 24 -16.32 4.24 -12.22
C ARG A 24 -16.40 5.50 -11.37
N ILE A 25 -17.47 5.64 -10.57
CA ILE A 25 -17.64 6.79 -9.66
C ILE A 25 -16.49 6.88 -8.65
N LEU A 26 -16.04 5.74 -8.10
CA LEU A 26 -14.90 5.71 -7.18
C LEU A 26 -13.60 6.11 -7.89
N VAL A 27 -13.37 5.58 -9.10
CA VAL A 27 -12.19 5.91 -9.91
C VAL A 27 -12.17 7.38 -10.30
N GLU A 28 -13.32 7.97 -10.67
CA GLU A 28 -13.45 9.39 -10.97
C GLU A 28 -13.15 10.26 -9.74
N GLU A 29 -13.63 9.87 -8.56
CA GLU A 29 -13.33 10.58 -7.32
C GLU A 29 -11.84 10.50 -6.96
N VAL A 30 -11.22 9.33 -7.12
CA VAL A 30 -9.77 9.15 -6.97
C VAL A 30 -9.02 10.07 -7.94
N ARG A 31 -9.41 10.10 -9.21
CA ARG A 31 -8.79 10.94 -10.25
C ARG A 31 -8.96 12.43 -9.92
N ARG A 32 -10.13 12.85 -9.42
CA ARG A 32 -10.38 14.22 -8.93
C ARG A 32 -9.44 14.58 -7.78
N GLN A 33 -9.31 13.71 -6.77
CA GLN A 33 -8.42 13.95 -5.62
C GLN A 33 -6.96 14.04 -6.03
N LYS A 34 -6.50 13.22 -6.99
CA LYS A 34 -5.14 13.29 -7.55
C LYS A 34 -4.87 14.65 -8.20
N LEU A 35 -5.79 15.12 -9.04
CA LEU A 35 -5.66 16.41 -9.72
C LEU A 35 -5.69 17.60 -8.74
N ALA A 36 -6.47 17.48 -7.66
CA ALA A 36 -6.57 18.50 -6.62
C ALA A 36 -5.43 18.46 -5.58
N GLY A 37 -4.58 17.41 -5.58
CA GLY A 37 -3.56 17.22 -4.55
C GLY A 37 -4.14 16.84 -3.17
N GLU A 38 -5.34 16.27 -3.14
CA GLU A 38 -6.10 15.91 -1.93
C GLU A 38 -5.88 14.46 -1.49
N ARG A 39 -5.01 13.72 -2.20
CA ARG A 39 -4.72 12.33 -1.87
C ARG A 39 -4.11 12.25 -0.48
N ARG A 40 -4.72 11.42 0.36
CA ARG A 40 -4.24 11.19 1.72
C ARG A 40 -2.88 10.49 1.65
N LEU A 41 -1.98 10.96 2.50
CA LEU A 41 -0.66 10.38 2.70
C LEU A 41 -0.70 9.41 3.87
N PRO A 42 -0.17 8.17 3.73
CA PRO A 42 -0.17 7.21 4.84
C PRO A 42 0.49 7.74 6.11
N SER A 43 1.54 8.55 5.97
CA SER A 43 2.26 9.13 7.11
C SER A 43 1.39 10.00 8.02
N ALA A 44 0.34 10.63 7.47
CA ALA A 44 -0.53 11.55 8.21
C ALA A 44 -1.31 10.88 9.34
N VAL A 45 -1.55 9.58 9.22
CA VAL A 45 -2.31 8.76 10.18
C VAL A 45 -1.54 7.52 10.63
N LEU A 46 -0.25 7.44 10.32
CA LEU A 46 0.60 6.30 10.64
C LEU A 46 0.67 6.07 12.15
N ILE A 47 0.32 4.86 12.58
CA ILE A 47 0.65 4.37 13.91
C ILE A 47 2.12 3.94 13.87
N ASP A 48 2.98 4.87 14.25
CA ASP A 48 4.43 4.69 14.22
C ASP A 48 4.98 4.21 15.57
N ARG A 49 5.44 2.94 15.59
CA ARG A 49 6.05 2.29 16.77
C ARG A 49 7.43 1.72 16.47
N SER A 50 7.95 1.96 15.27
CA SER A 50 9.21 1.39 14.83
C SER A 50 10.41 2.09 15.47
N SER A 51 11.47 1.32 15.67
CA SER A 51 12.78 1.81 16.14
C SER A 51 13.88 1.71 15.09
N LEU A 52 13.60 1.09 13.92
CA LEU A 52 14.60 0.82 12.88
C LEU A 52 15.07 2.08 12.14
N LEU A 53 14.18 3.04 11.97
CA LEU A 53 14.41 4.29 11.26
C LEU A 53 13.99 5.48 12.14
N THR A 54 14.21 6.72 11.69
CA THR A 54 13.56 7.87 12.33
C THR A 54 12.13 7.98 11.82
N SER A 55 11.23 8.55 12.63
CA SER A 55 9.82 8.75 12.24
C SER A 55 9.69 9.55 10.94
N SER A 56 10.54 10.57 10.76
CA SER A 56 10.56 11.36 9.53
C SER A 56 10.93 10.53 8.30
N VAL A 57 11.96 9.67 8.40
CA VAL A 57 12.38 8.82 7.27
C VAL A 57 11.29 7.80 6.94
N ARG A 58 10.66 7.18 7.95
CA ARG A 58 9.56 6.24 7.72
C ARG A 58 8.37 6.88 7.01
N GLY A 59 7.95 8.05 7.49
CA GLY A 59 6.84 8.80 6.89
C GLY A 59 7.14 9.13 5.42
N LYS A 60 8.31 9.72 5.15
CA LYS A 60 8.73 10.05 3.77
C LYS A 60 8.77 8.82 2.87
N LEU A 61 9.31 7.69 3.36
CA LEU A 61 9.39 6.47 2.56
C LEU A 61 8.01 5.92 2.22
N LEU A 62 7.10 5.83 3.20
CA LEU A 62 5.73 5.36 2.96
C LEU A 62 4.98 6.27 1.98
N ASP A 63 5.13 7.58 2.12
CA ASP A 63 4.47 8.54 1.23
C ASP A 63 5.02 8.47 -0.19
N ALA A 64 6.33 8.26 -0.36
CA ALA A 64 6.95 8.08 -1.68
C ALA A 64 6.47 6.81 -2.37
N VAL A 65 6.41 5.68 -1.65
CA VAL A 65 5.83 4.42 -2.17
C VAL A 65 4.36 4.62 -2.53
N ALA A 66 3.59 5.25 -1.63
CA ALA A 66 2.18 5.53 -1.88
C ALA A 66 1.98 6.38 -3.12
N ALA A 67 2.74 7.47 -3.28
CA ALA A 67 2.61 8.37 -4.42
C ALA A 67 2.85 7.65 -5.76
N LEU A 68 3.81 6.73 -5.82
CA LEU A 68 4.09 5.93 -7.02
C LEU A 68 2.97 4.93 -7.31
N VAL A 69 2.53 4.17 -6.29
CA VAL A 69 1.43 3.20 -6.46
C VAL A 69 0.11 3.90 -6.80
N ASP A 70 -0.09 5.13 -6.32
CA ASP A 70 -1.25 5.96 -6.64
C ASP A 70 -1.25 6.45 -8.10
N GLU A 71 -0.19 6.25 -8.88
CA GLU A 71 -0.26 6.44 -10.32
C GLU A 71 -1.21 5.45 -11.00
N ASN A 72 -1.55 4.34 -10.35
CA ASN A 72 -2.57 3.44 -10.85
C ASN A 72 -3.94 4.14 -10.98
N CYS A 73 -4.65 3.97 -12.09
CA CYS A 73 -5.91 4.67 -12.36
C CYS A 73 -6.97 4.43 -11.27
N THR A 74 -6.97 3.27 -10.62
CA THR A 74 -7.92 2.93 -9.55
C THR A 74 -7.50 3.42 -8.16
N GLY A 75 -6.34 4.05 -8.04
CA GLY A 75 -5.76 4.47 -6.77
C GLY A 75 -5.08 3.33 -6.04
N ARG A 76 -4.95 3.47 -4.71
CA ARG A 76 -4.16 2.54 -3.89
C ARG A 76 -4.96 1.42 -3.24
N GLY A 77 -6.28 1.54 -3.16
CA GLY A 77 -7.14 0.67 -2.33
C GLY A 77 -7.12 -0.83 -2.70
N ASP A 78 -6.71 -1.20 -3.90
CA ASP A 78 -6.57 -2.60 -4.35
C ASP A 78 -5.09 -3.02 -4.59
N MET A 79 -4.13 -2.14 -4.28
CA MET A 79 -2.72 -2.27 -4.67
C MET A 79 -1.82 -2.77 -3.53
N CYS A 80 -2.35 -3.59 -2.62
CA CYS A 80 -1.57 -4.07 -1.47
C CYS A 80 -0.33 -4.88 -1.88
N LEU A 81 -0.43 -5.67 -2.95
CA LEU A 81 0.66 -6.49 -3.47
C LEU A 81 1.80 -5.62 -4.01
N GLN A 82 1.47 -4.69 -4.92
CA GLN A 82 2.42 -3.77 -5.53
C GLN A 82 3.08 -2.87 -4.48
N PHE A 83 2.28 -2.34 -3.54
CA PHE A 83 2.80 -1.53 -2.44
C PHE A 83 3.81 -2.31 -1.59
N ALA A 84 3.46 -3.52 -1.17
CA ALA A 84 4.35 -4.35 -0.35
C ALA A 84 5.63 -4.75 -1.13
N ALA A 85 5.50 -5.06 -2.42
CA ALA A 85 6.65 -5.38 -3.28
C ALA A 85 7.60 -4.19 -3.42
N LEU A 86 7.07 -3.00 -3.72
CA LEU A 86 7.86 -1.79 -3.93
C LEU A 86 8.52 -1.32 -2.62
N LEU A 87 7.77 -1.31 -1.50
CA LEU A 87 8.33 -1.00 -0.18
C LEU A 87 9.41 -2.01 0.21
N ASN A 88 9.21 -3.31 -0.05
CA ASN A 88 10.22 -4.31 0.23
C ASN A 88 11.53 -4.03 -0.53
N LYS A 89 11.47 -3.70 -1.82
CA LYS A 89 12.67 -3.35 -2.61
C LYS A 89 13.40 -2.14 -2.02
N ALA A 90 12.65 -1.09 -1.67
CA ALA A 90 13.23 0.08 -1.04
C ALA A 90 13.97 -0.25 0.26
N GLN A 91 13.36 -1.06 1.12
CA GLN A 91 13.96 -1.45 2.40
C GLN A 91 15.19 -2.33 2.23
N VAL A 92 15.17 -3.26 1.26
CA VAL A 92 16.36 -4.07 0.91
C VAL A 92 17.48 -3.18 0.37
N HIS A 93 17.17 -2.16 -0.43
CA HIS A 93 18.15 -1.20 -0.93
C HIS A 93 18.74 -0.31 0.17
N LEU A 94 17.97 -0.06 1.23
CA LEU A 94 18.43 0.54 2.48
C LEU A 94 19.13 -0.46 3.43
N GLU A 95 19.49 -1.64 2.93
CA GLU A 95 20.21 -2.72 3.64
C GLU A 95 19.44 -3.37 4.81
N PHE A 96 18.12 -3.17 4.89
CA PHE A 96 17.30 -3.91 5.85
C PHE A 96 17.01 -5.34 5.35
N PRO A 97 16.96 -6.34 6.25
CA PRO A 97 16.55 -7.71 5.94
C PRO A 97 15.03 -7.80 5.78
N SER A 98 14.50 -7.05 4.82
CA SER A 98 13.09 -6.92 4.53
C SER A 98 12.59 -8.08 3.68
N ARG A 99 11.32 -8.46 3.89
CA ARG A 99 10.58 -9.35 2.98
C ARG A 99 9.14 -8.87 2.84
N ALA A 100 8.62 -8.94 1.63
CA ALA A 100 7.18 -8.84 1.39
C ALA A 100 6.51 -10.16 1.80
N VAL A 101 5.30 -10.05 2.34
CA VAL A 101 4.50 -11.16 2.84
C VAL A 101 3.14 -11.13 2.21
N LEU A 102 2.68 -12.30 1.75
CA LEU A 102 1.31 -12.53 1.33
C LEU A 102 0.56 -13.29 2.43
N GLY A 103 -0.70 -12.95 2.64
CA GLY A 103 -1.54 -13.68 3.57
C GLY A 103 -2.95 -13.13 3.65
N THR A 104 -3.66 -13.51 4.71
CA THR A 104 -5.00 -12.99 4.98
C THR A 104 -4.93 -11.83 5.97
N ALA A 105 -5.50 -10.68 5.63
CA ALA A 105 -5.84 -9.64 6.59
C ALA A 105 -7.30 -9.80 7.04
N ILE A 106 -7.54 -9.76 8.35
CA ILE A 106 -8.86 -9.82 8.97
C ILE A 106 -9.05 -8.53 9.76
N TYR A 107 -10.13 -7.80 9.50
CA TYR A 107 -10.44 -6.53 10.14
C TYR A 107 -11.60 -6.67 11.13
N TYR A 108 -11.50 -5.96 12.26
CA TYR A 108 -12.45 -6.05 13.36
C TYR A 108 -13.02 -4.68 13.70
N ASP A 109 -14.24 -4.67 14.23
CA ASP A 109 -14.84 -3.48 14.83
C ASP A 109 -14.32 -3.23 16.25
N THR A 110 -14.80 -2.16 16.88
CA THR A 110 -14.42 -1.78 18.25
C THR A 110 -14.86 -2.78 19.32
N GLN A 111 -15.77 -3.70 18.99
CA GLN A 111 -16.21 -4.79 19.86
C GLN A 111 -15.42 -6.08 19.62
N GLY A 112 -14.47 -6.08 18.68
CA GLY A 112 -13.68 -7.25 18.29
C GLY A 112 -14.43 -8.22 17.39
N LYS A 113 -15.56 -7.82 16.81
CA LYS A 113 -16.28 -8.62 15.82
C LYS A 113 -15.67 -8.39 14.44
N GLU A 114 -15.46 -9.47 13.71
CA GLU A 114 -14.95 -9.40 12.34
C GLU A 114 -15.91 -8.65 11.41
N ILE A 115 -15.38 -7.68 10.68
CA ILE A 115 -16.08 -6.90 9.66
C ILE A 115 -15.83 -7.51 8.28
N PHE A 116 -14.57 -7.83 7.99
CA PHE A 116 -14.13 -8.20 6.65
C PHE A 116 -12.81 -8.97 6.71
N ARG A 117 -12.58 -9.83 5.71
CA ARG A 117 -11.29 -10.48 5.48
C ARG A 117 -11.00 -10.60 4.00
N TRP A 118 -9.73 -10.57 3.64
CA TRP A 118 -9.29 -10.70 2.25
C TRP A 118 -7.81 -11.10 2.17
N GLU A 119 -7.40 -11.56 0.99
CA GLU A 119 -5.99 -11.67 0.63
C GLU A 119 -5.36 -10.28 0.62
N HIS A 120 -4.21 -10.16 1.28
CA HIS A 120 -3.52 -8.90 1.51
C HIS A 120 -2.01 -9.13 1.52
N ALA A 121 -1.24 -8.07 1.29
CA ALA A 121 0.20 -8.10 1.45
C ALA A 121 0.72 -6.95 2.31
N TRP A 122 1.79 -7.24 3.05
CA TRP A 122 2.48 -6.33 3.95
C TRP A 122 3.98 -6.63 3.96
N VAL A 123 4.78 -5.82 4.65
CA VAL A 123 6.24 -6.03 4.75
C VAL A 123 6.65 -6.45 6.16
N ARG A 124 7.70 -7.26 6.27
CA ARG A 124 8.33 -7.68 7.53
C ARG A 124 9.80 -7.31 7.53
N ILE A 125 10.29 -6.76 8.65
CA ILE A 125 11.72 -6.54 8.90
C ILE A 125 12.02 -7.07 10.31
N GLY A 126 12.67 -8.22 10.40
CA GLY A 126 12.87 -8.92 11.68
C GLY A 126 11.55 -9.12 12.43
N ASN A 127 11.42 -8.47 13.59
CA ASN A 127 10.21 -8.51 14.43
C ASN A 127 9.21 -7.37 14.15
N GLU A 128 9.46 -6.50 13.17
CA GLU A 128 8.54 -5.42 12.79
C GLU A 128 7.68 -5.78 11.56
N VAL A 129 6.45 -5.29 11.54
CA VAL A 129 5.50 -5.39 10.44
C VAL A 129 5.17 -3.99 9.94
N ILE A 130 5.02 -3.86 8.62
CA ILE A 130 4.63 -2.63 7.95
C ILE A 130 3.39 -2.92 7.11
N ASP A 131 2.25 -2.43 7.58
CA ASP A 131 0.96 -2.48 6.88
C ASP A 131 0.61 -1.05 6.45
N GLY A 132 1.23 -0.62 5.36
CA GLY A 132 1.41 0.81 5.04
C GLY A 132 0.34 1.44 4.14
N ASN A 133 -0.51 0.65 3.49
CA ASN A 133 -1.42 1.14 2.43
C ASN A 133 -2.91 1.14 2.82
N VAL A 134 -3.20 0.73 4.06
CA VAL A 134 -4.57 0.42 4.48
C VAL A 134 -5.45 1.65 4.74
N ASP A 135 -4.88 2.85 4.77
CA ASP A 135 -5.63 4.11 4.84
C ASP A 135 -6.53 4.33 3.62
N SER A 136 -6.23 3.65 2.51
CA SER A 136 -6.95 3.73 1.24
C SER A 136 -7.92 2.55 1.01
N THR A 137 -8.06 1.60 1.95
CA THR A 137 -8.88 0.40 1.71
C THR A 137 -10.35 0.71 1.42
N SER A 138 -10.87 1.82 1.91
CA SER A 138 -12.24 2.27 1.63
C SER A 138 -12.46 2.66 0.16
N GLU A 139 -11.40 2.89 -0.60
CA GLU A 139 -11.45 3.16 -2.05
C GLU A 139 -11.71 1.88 -2.85
N ASN A 140 -11.55 0.71 -2.22
CA ASN A 140 -11.85 -0.57 -2.85
C ASN A 140 -13.34 -0.91 -2.67
N PRO A 141 -14.12 -1.07 -3.76
CA PRO A 141 -15.54 -1.37 -3.67
C PRO A 141 -15.86 -2.73 -3.02
N ARG A 142 -14.88 -3.62 -2.92
CA ARG A 142 -15.04 -4.92 -2.25
C ARG A 142 -14.91 -4.83 -0.74
N VAL A 143 -14.35 -3.74 -0.22
CA VAL A 143 -14.13 -3.52 1.21
C VAL A 143 -15.33 -2.76 1.78
N PRO A 144 -15.99 -3.28 2.83
CA PRO A 144 -17.07 -2.57 3.49
C PRO A 144 -16.60 -1.21 4.04
N SER A 145 -17.42 -0.17 3.90
CA SER A 145 -17.11 1.19 4.41
C SER A 145 -16.91 1.27 5.92
N ALA A 146 -17.34 0.24 6.66
CA ALA A 146 -17.08 0.10 8.10
C ALA A 146 -15.61 -0.25 8.42
N VAL A 147 -14.83 -0.74 7.46
CA VAL A 147 -13.40 -0.97 7.62
C VAL A 147 -12.69 0.38 7.56
N SER A 148 -12.16 0.82 8.71
CA SER A 148 -11.38 2.04 8.84
C SER A 148 -10.17 1.75 9.70
N VAL A 149 -9.02 1.68 9.06
CA VAL A 149 -7.78 1.21 9.67
C VAL A 149 -6.63 2.14 9.33
N ALA A 150 -5.81 2.47 10.34
CA ALA A 150 -4.64 3.31 10.13
C ALA A 150 -3.45 2.48 9.62
N PRO A 151 -2.55 3.04 8.80
CA PRO A 151 -1.28 2.40 8.49
C PRO A 151 -0.50 2.11 9.76
N TYR A 152 0.26 1.03 9.76
CA TYR A 152 1.06 0.62 10.92
C TYR A 152 2.49 0.28 10.52
N TRP A 153 3.44 0.76 11.32
CA TRP A 153 4.83 0.32 11.24
C TRP A 153 5.39 0.15 12.65
N GLY A 154 5.65 -1.10 13.04
CA GLY A 154 6.24 -1.40 14.34
C GLY A 154 6.27 -2.89 14.70
N PRO A 155 6.57 -3.25 15.96
CA PRO A 155 6.68 -4.63 16.41
C PRO A 155 5.39 -5.45 16.20
N VAL A 156 5.49 -6.73 15.80
CA VAL A 156 4.30 -7.62 15.66
C VAL A 156 3.43 -7.60 16.90
N THR A 157 4.06 -7.64 18.08
CA THR A 157 3.39 -7.72 19.38
C THR A 157 2.54 -6.49 19.69
N GLU A 158 2.76 -5.39 18.97
CA GLU A 158 2.05 -4.12 19.12
C GLU A 158 1.16 -3.79 17.91
N THR A 159 0.93 -4.76 17.02
CA THR A 159 -0.01 -4.61 15.90
C THR A 159 -1.39 -4.17 16.46
N PRO A 160 -2.02 -3.13 15.88
CA PRO A 160 -3.32 -2.65 16.34
C PRO A 160 -4.37 -3.77 16.37
N ARG A 161 -5.24 -3.74 17.38
CA ARG A 161 -6.29 -4.76 17.59
C ARG A 161 -7.43 -4.69 16.57
N ASP A 162 -7.44 -3.66 15.72
CA ASP A 162 -8.39 -3.49 14.62
C ASP A 162 -8.14 -4.49 13.48
N ARG A 163 -7.01 -5.21 13.48
CA ARG A 163 -6.69 -6.21 12.48
C ARG A 163 -5.91 -7.41 13.01
N GLN A 164 -5.97 -8.49 12.25
CA GLN A 164 -5.09 -9.64 12.37
C GLN A 164 -4.49 -9.96 11.00
N LEU A 165 -3.16 -10.08 10.95
CA LEU A 165 -2.42 -10.45 9.74
C LEU A 165 -1.96 -11.90 9.86
N LYS A 166 -2.44 -12.77 8.97
CA LYS A 166 -2.12 -14.20 8.94
C LYS A 166 -1.29 -14.52 7.71
N GLU A 167 0.02 -14.67 7.89
CA GLU A 167 0.95 -15.00 6.82
C GLU A 167 0.65 -16.38 6.20
N HIS A 168 0.68 -16.46 4.87
CA HIS A 168 0.68 -17.71 4.13
C HIS A 168 2.13 -18.14 3.86
N HIS A 169 2.68 -18.98 4.73
CA HIS A 169 4.08 -19.40 4.64
C HIS A 169 4.39 -20.11 3.32
N GLY A 170 5.53 -19.76 2.72
CA GLY A 170 5.99 -20.33 1.45
C GLY A 170 5.43 -19.65 0.20
N MET A 171 4.50 -18.70 0.34
CA MET A 171 4.05 -17.88 -0.77
C MET A 171 5.02 -16.73 -1.04
N GLN A 172 5.15 -16.36 -2.31
CA GLN A 172 5.93 -15.21 -2.76
C GLN A 172 5.04 -14.33 -3.63
N LEU A 173 5.28 -13.02 -3.58
CA LEU A 173 4.66 -12.11 -4.53
C LEU A 173 5.17 -12.43 -5.93
N ALA A 174 4.25 -12.51 -6.89
CA ALA A 174 4.63 -12.59 -8.30
C ALA A 174 5.33 -11.29 -8.71
N PRO A 175 6.31 -11.36 -9.63
CA PRO A 175 6.86 -10.15 -10.26
C PRO A 175 5.75 -9.34 -10.93
N ASP A 176 5.87 -8.02 -10.86
CA ASP A 176 4.91 -7.07 -11.43
C ASP A 176 5.68 -6.04 -12.27
N VAL A 177 5.27 -5.86 -13.53
CA VAL A 177 6.01 -5.03 -14.50
C VAL A 177 6.01 -3.56 -14.07
N ASP A 178 4.90 -3.06 -13.52
CA ASP A 178 4.82 -1.67 -13.07
C ASP A 178 5.75 -1.45 -11.87
N VAL A 179 5.82 -2.42 -10.95
CA VAL A 179 6.78 -2.38 -9.84
C VAL A 179 8.22 -2.41 -10.36
N GLU A 180 8.57 -3.35 -11.23
CA GLU A 180 9.96 -3.60 -11.63
C GLU A 180 10.52 -2.56 -12.61
N GLU A 181 9.73 -2.18 -13.61
CA GLU A 181 10.20 -1.40 -14.75
C GLU A 181 9.78 0.08 -14.67
N THR A 182 8.74 0.40 -13.90
CA THR A 182 8.20 1.76 -13.81
C THR A 182 8.51 2.40 -12.46
N TRP A 183 8.00 1.86 -11.36
CA TRP A 183 8.07 2.50 -10.05
C TRP A 183 9.39 2.28 -9.32
N TRP A 184 10.00 1.10 -9.43
CA TRP A 184 11.25 0.82 -8.72
C TRP A 184 12.42 1.71 -9.16
N PRO A 185 12.67 1.95 -10.46
CA PRO A 185 13.73 2.87 -10.88
C PRO A 185 13.54 4.28 -10.33
N ASP A 186 12.31 4.79 -10.36
CA ASP A 186 11.95 6.12 -9.84
C ASP A 186 12.18 6.20 -8.33
N LEU A 187 11.68 5.21 -7.57
CA LEU A 187 11.83 5.16 -6.12
C LEU A 187 13.30 5.03 -5.70
N ARG A 188 14.06 4.13 -6.33
CA ARG A 188 15.49 3.95 -6.05
C ARG A 188 16.24 5.26 -6.25
N GLY A 189 16.03 5.91 -7.40
CA GLY A 189 16.69 7.19 -7.68
C GLY A 189 16.32 8.28 -6.66
N TRP A 190 15.08 8.26 -6.14
CA TRP A 190 14.67 9.16 -5.05
C TRP A 190 15.35 8.81 -3.71
N ILE A 191 15.42 7.53 -3.33
CA ILE A 191 16.11 7.08 -2.11
C ILE A 191 17.58 7.49 -2.13
N ASP A 192 18.26 7.25 -3.26
CA ASP A 192 19.67 7.59 -3.45
C ASP A 192 19.95 9.09 -3.23
N ARG A 193 18.99 9.97 -3.57
CA ARG A 193 19.10 11.43 -3.42
C ARG A 193 18.62 12.00 -2.09
N GLU A 194 17.69 11.35 -1.42
CA GLU A 194 17.00 11.93 -0.26
C GLU A 194 17.36 11.25 1.06
N MET A 195 17.95 10.05 0.99
CA MET A 195 18.24 9.23 2.17
C MET A 195 19.69 8.76 2.26
N LEU A 196 20.39 8.62 1.14
CA LEU A 196 21.76 8.07 1.09
C LEU A 196 22.84 9.07 0.68
N SER A 197 22.46 10.27 0.22
CA SER A 197 23.38 11.38 -0.08
C SER A 197 23.66 12.25 1.14
#